data_AF-A0A645I0G4-F1
#
_entry.id   AF-A0A645I0G4-F1
#
_cell.length_a   1.000
_cell.length_b   1.000
_cell.length_c   1.000
_cell.angle_alpha   90.00
_cell.angle_beta   90.00
_cell.angle_gamma   90.00
#
_symmetry.space_group_name_H-M   'P 1'
#
loop_
_entity.id
_entity.type
_entity.pdbx_description
1 polymer ?
#
loop_
_entity_poly.entity_id
_entity_poly.type
_entity_poly.pdbx_seq_one_letter_code
_entity_poly.pdbx_strand_id
1 'polypeptide(L)' 'MRKTVGPDLGVKASGGIRDLDTALKMIDAGATRIGASASVKIIKELDK' A
#
# COMPACT_ATOMS: atom_id res chain seq x y z
N MET A 1 0.26 -5.06 -12.46
CA MET A 1 1.47 -4.21 -12.37
C MET A 1 2.67 -5.00 -11.90
N ARG A 2 2.69 -5.53 -10.65
CA ARG A 2 3.83 -6.34 -10.12
C ARG A 2 4.29 -7.44 -11.08
N LYS A 3 3.37 -8.28 -11.57
CA LYS A 3 3.67 -9.33 -12.55
C LYS A 3 4.34 -8.83 -13.83
N THR A 4 3.98 -7.63 -14.29
CA THR A 4 4.47 -7.05 -15.55
C THR A 4 5.87 -6.46 -15.41
N VAL A 5 6.14 -5.78 -14.29
CA VAL A 5 7.39 -5.03 -14.09
C VAL A 5 8.48 -5.84 -13.40
N GLY A 6 8.20 -7.09 -13.00
CA GLY A 6 9.17 -7.94 -12.31
C GLY A 6 9.51 -7.43 -10.90
N PRO A 7 10.55 -7.96 -10.25
CA PRO A 7 10.96 -7.56 -8.90
C PRO A 7 11.76 -6.25 -8.86
N ASP A 8 12.46 -5.89 -9.94
CA ASP A 8 13.46 -4.82 -9.93
C ASP A 8 12.84 -3.41 -9.86
N LEU A 9 11.60 -3.26 -10.34
CA LEU A 9 10.90 -1.98 -10.29
C LEU A 9 9.85 -1.94 -9.17
N GLY A 10 9.84 -0.85 -8.41
CA GLY A 10 8.81 -0.62 -7.40
C GLY A 10 7.42 -0.39 -7.99
N VAL A 11 6.37 -0.77 -7.26
CA VAL A 11 4.97 -0.50 -7.62
C VAL A 11 4.33 0.33 -6.51
N LYS A 12 3.79 1.50 -6.88
CA LYS A 12 3.04 2.36 -5.95
C LYS A 12 1.54 2.09 -6.07
N ALA A 13 0.88 1.78 -4.96
CA ALA A 13 -0.58 1.81 -4.86
C ALA A 13 -1.03 3.14 -4.25
N SER A 14 -1.99 3.80 -4.88
CA SER A 14 -2.54 5.09 -4.40
C SER A 14 -3.95 5.33 -4.88
N GLY A 15 -4.70 6.16 -4.16
CA GLY A 15 -6.11 6.46 -4.42
C GLY A 15 -7.03 5.49 -3.69
N GLY A 16 -7.96 6.03 -2.89
CA GLY A 16 -8.95 5.22 -2.15
C GLY A 16 -8.44 4.46 -0.91
N ILE A 17 -7.13 4.41 -0.65
CA ILE A 17 -6.55 3.71 0.52
C ILE A 17 -6.74 4.55 1.79
N ARG A 18 -7.66 4.15 2.68
CA ARG A 18 -8.11 4.94 3.85
C ARG A 18 -8.02 4.23 5.21
N ASP A 19 -7.60 2.97 5.23
CA ASP A 19 -7.49 2.12 6.40
C ASP A 19 -6.34 1.10 6.23
N LEU A 20 -5.94 0.48 7.35
CA LEU A 20 -4.85 -0.48 7.39
C LEU A 20 -5.13 -1.73 6.55
N ASP A 21 -6.33 -2.29 6.61
CA ASP A 21 -6.71 -3.49 5.86
C ASP A 21 -6.52 -3.30 4.35
N THR A 22 -7.01 -2.19 3.80
CA THR A 22 -6.82 -1.87 2.38
C THR A 22 -5.34 -1.68 2.06
N ALA A 23 -4.56 -1.05 2.93
CA ALA A 23 -3.12 -0.87 2.72
C ALA A 23 -2.37 -2.21 2.68
N LEU A 24 -2.67 -3.13 3.60
CA LEU A 24 -2.08 -4.46 3.65
C LEU A 24 -2.44 -5.29 2.41
N LYS A 25 -3.70 -5.27 1.97
CA LYS A 25 -4.13 -5.92 0.72
C LYS A 25 -3.34 -5.44 -0.50
N MET A 26 -3.00 -4.15 -0.56
CA MET A 26 -2.18 -3.62 -1.66
C MET A 26 -0.72 -4.09 -1.58
N ILE A 27 -0.17 -4.20 -0.37
CA ILE A 27 1.17 -4.76 -0.14
C ILE A 27 1.19 -6.23 -0.56
N ASP A 28 0.20 -7.03 -0.14
CA ASP A 28 0.07 -8.44 -0.54
C ASP A 28 -0.11 -8.61 -2.05
N ALA A 29 -0.78 -7.67 -2.71
CA ALA A 29 -0.89 -7.62 -4.17
C ALA A 29 0.43 -7.23 -4.87
N GLY A 30 1.48 -6.90 -4.12
CA GLY A 30 2.84 -6.63 -4.60
C GLY A 30 3.21 -5.15 -4.74
N ALA A 31 2.45 -4.24 -4.11
CA ALA A 31 2.85 -2.85 -3.99
C ALA A 31 4.03 -2.72 -3.02
N THR A 32 5.06 -1.96 -3.40
CA THR A 32 6.23 -1.66 -2.57
C THR A 32 6.16 -0.26 -1.96
N ARG A 33 5.16 0.54 -2.33
CA ARG A 33 4.89 1.85 -1.73
C ARG A 33 3.41 2.16 -1.69
N ILE A 34 2.95 2.75 -0.61
CA ILE A 34 1.58 3.22 -0.42
C ILE A 34 1.54 4.75 -0.48
N GLY A 35 0.65 5.30 -1.31
CA GLY A 35 0.33 6.71 -1.35
C GLY A 35 -1.10 6.95 -0.85
N ALA A 36 -1.23 7.43 0.38
CA ALA A 36 -2.52 7.67 1.03
C ALA A 36 -2.52 9.03 1.76
N SER A 37 -3.61 9.79 1.61
CA SER A 37 -3.84 11.00 2.41
C SER A 37 -4.22 10.68 3.87
N ALA A 38 -4.70 9.46 4.13
CA ALA A 38 -5.03 8.96 5.46
C ALA A 38 -3.85 8.27 6.18
N SER A 39 -2.60 8.55 5.77
CA SER A 39 -1.40 7.85 6.26
C SER A 39 -1.27 7.82 7.78
N VAL A 40 -1.53 8.93 8.46
CA VAL A 40 -1.46 9.02 9.93
C VAL A 40 -2.46 8.07 10.61
N LYS A 41 -3.67 7.94 10.08
CA LYS A 41 -4.69 7.02 10.61
C LYS A 41 -4.24 5.57 10.42
N ILE A 42 -3.75 5.23 9.23
CA ILE A 42 -3.28 3.88 8.89
C ILE A 42 -2.16 3.45 9.83
N ILE A 43 -1.16 4.30 10.08
CA ILE A 43 -0.05 3.99 10.99
C ILE A 43 -0.56 3.83 12.44
N LYS A 44 -1.47 4.70 12.90
CA LYS A 44 -2.09 4.55 14.23
C LYS A 44 -2.91 3.28 14.41
N GLU A 45 -3.44 2.70 13.34
CA GLU A 45 -4.13 1.40 13.39
C GLU A 45 -3.14 0.23 13.47
N LEU A 46 -1.94 0.38 12.90
CA LEU A 46 -0.87 -0.62 12.94
C LEU A 46 -0.13 -0.65 14.28
N ASP A 47 0.01 0.51 14.92
CA ASP A 47 0.70 0.65 16.21
C ASP A 47 -0.15 0.20 17.42
N LYS A 48 -1.38 -0.27 17.18
CA LYS A 48 -2.30 -0.80 18.20
C LYS A 48 -2.23 -2.32 18.26
#